data_AF-A0A1I1SFE6-F1
#
_entry.id   AF-A0A1I1SFE6-F1
#
_cell.length_a   1.000
_cell.length_b   1.000
_cell.length_c   1.000
_cell.angle_alpha   90.00
_cell.angle_beta   90.00
_cell.angle_gamma   90.00
#
_symmetry.space_group_name_H-M   'P 1'
#
loop_
_entity.id
_entity.type
_entity.pdbx_description
1 polymer ?
#
loop_
_entity_poly.entity_id
_entity_poly.type
_entity_poly.pdbx_seq_one_letter_code
_entity_poly.pdbx_strand_id
1 'polypeptide(L)'
;MEIFLLWLFLISGLVLTGILLTKRPLIQWLLCFFIAAYFASFLGDLVAKAGMLTYPVKLFPQLQSSVLYEYLLLPLICVRHVQITYQSSFLKWCLYAFFYSGVVTIVEVLLEKYTALVHFINWNWLYSLISVMFFIVGIRLLMWLINTARKNSNSPG
;
A
#
# COMPACT_ATOMS: atom_id res chain seq x y z
N MET A 1 21.20 -7.20 -12.87
CA MET A 1 20.28 -8.33 -12.59
C MET A 1 19.03 -7.83 -11.88
N GLU A 2 19.12 -6.81 -11.02
CA GLU A 2 17.99 -6.28 -10.26
C GLU A 2 16.93 -5.55 -11.10
N ILE A 3 17.32 -4.92 -12.23
CA ILE A 3 16.37 -4.26 -13.14
C ILE A 3 15.35 -5.26 -13.71
N PHE A 4 15.78 -6.50 -14.01
CA PHE A 4 14.86 -7.53 -14.51
C PHE A 4 13.85 -7.95 -13.44
N LEU A 5 14.29 -8.10 -12.19
CA LEU A 5 13.40 -8.38 -11.05
C LEU A 5 12.39 -7.25 -10.84
N LEU A 6 12.82 -5.99 -10.96
CA LEU A 6 11.95 -4.81 -10.89
C LEU A 6 10.87 -4.81 -11.98
N TRP A 7 11.22 -5.13 -13.22
CA TRP A 7 10.25 -5.24 -14.32
C TRP A 7 9.27 -6.39 -14.13
N LEU A 8 9.74 -7.56 -13.68
CA LEU A 8 8.86 -8.69 -13.36
C LEU A 8 7.89 -8.33 -12.24
N PHE A 9 8.39 -7.66 -11.20
CA PHE A 9 7.58 -7.17 -10.10
C PHE A 9 6.52 -6.16 -10.56
N LEU A 10 6.91 -5.22 -11.44
CA LEU A 10 6.02 -4.24 -12.06
C LEU A 10 4.89 -4.89 -12.85
N ILE A 11 5.24 -5.84 -13.73
CA ILE A 11 4.27 -6.56 -14.55
C ILE A 11 3.32 -7.34 -13.67
N SER A 12 3.83 -8.05 -12.65
CA SER A 12 3.00 -8.81 -11.73
C SER A 12 2.00 -7.91 -10.98
N GLY A 13 2.44 -6.76 -10.50
CA GLY A 13 1.58 -5.79 -9.84
C GLY A 13 0.53 -5.18 -10.77
N LEU A 14 0.87 -4.88 -12.04
CA LEU A 14 -0.09 -4.40 -13.04
C LEU A 14 -1.16 -5.45 -13.40
N VAL A 15 -0.76 -6.72 -13.48
CA VAL A 15 -1.71 -7.81 -13.71
C VAL A 15 -2.64 -7.96 -12.50
N LEU A 16 -2.08 -7.90 -11.29
CA LEU A 16 -2.85 -7.93 -10.05
C LEU A 16 -3.83 -6.75 -9.95
N THR A 17 -3.43 -5.52 -10.31
CA THR A 17 -4.35 -4.36 -10.30
C THR A 17 -5.50 -4.58 -11.26
N GLY A 18 -5.23 -5.02 -12.50
CA GLY A 18 -6.28 -5.32 -13.49
C GLY A 18 -7.29 -6.37 -12.97
N ILE A 19 -6.80 -7.45 -12.35
CA ILE A 19 -7.66 -8.51 -11.81
C ILE A 19 -8.49 -8.02 -10.62
N LEU A 20 -7.89 -7.28 -9.67
CA LEU A 20 -8.61 -6.75 -8.51
C LEU A 20 -9.67 -5.71 -8.90
N LEU A 21 -9.31 -4.85 -9.86
CA LEU A 21 -10.16 -3.76 -10.31
C LEU A 21 -11.31 -4.23 -11.19
N THR A 22 -11.28 -5.45 -11.74
CA THR A 22 -12.39 -6.01 -12.55
C THR A 22 -13.61 -6.40 -11.70
N LYS A 23 -13.45 -6.55 -10.37
CA LYS A 23 -14.57 -6.91 -9.49
C LYS A 23 -15.50 -5.73 -9.25
N ARG A 24 -16.82 -5.92 -9.41
CA ARG A 24 -17.83 -4.91 -9.02
C ARG A 24 -17.80 -4.72 -7.50
N PRO A 25 -18.03 -3.51 -6.96
CA PRO A 25 -18.22 -2.21 -7.61
C PRO A 25 -16.88 -1.50 -7.95
N LEU A 26 -16.59 -1.33 -9.25
CA LEU A 26 -15.32 -0.82 -9.78
C LEU A 26 -14.92 0.54 -9.19
N ILE A 27 -15.87 1.48 -9.11
CA ILE A 27 -15.61 2.86 -8.65
C ILE A 27 -15.08 2.89 -7.22
N GLN A 28 -15.59 2.05 -6.31
CA GLN A 28 -15.12 2.05 -4.92
C GLN A 28 -13.67 1.53 -4.82
N TRP A 29 -13.34 0.49 -5.59
CA TRP A 29 -11.99 -0.06 -5.60
C TRP A 29 -10.99 0.88 -6.25
N LEU A 30 -11.38 1.53 -7.35
CA LEU A 30 -10.57 2.53 -8.03
C LEU A 30 -10.32 3.74 -7.13
N LEU A 31 -11.36 4.22 -6.43
CA LEU A 31 -11.24 5.32 -5.47
C LEU A 31 -10.29 4.96 -4.33
N CYS A 32 -10.43 3.77 -3.75
CA CYS A 32 -9.53 3.27 -2.71
C CYS A 32 -8.08 3.20 -3.22
N PHE A 33 -7.88 2.72 -4.44
CA PHE A 33 -6.56 2.64 -5.07
C PHE A 33 -5.91 4.02 -5.21
N PHE A 34 -6.63 5.00 -5.77
CA PHE A 34 -6.09 6.34 -5.98
C PHE A 34 -5.80 7.07 -4.67
N ILE A 35 -6.70 6.97 -3.68
CA ILE A 35 -6.48 7.58 -2.37
C ILE A 35 -5.25 6.95 -1.70
N ALA A 36 -5.16 5.62 -1.71
CA ALA A 36 -4.00 4.93 -1.16
C ALA A 36 -2.71 5.31 -1.89
N ALA A 37 -2.69 5.32 -3.23
CA ALA A 37 -1.50 5.71 -4.00
C ALA A 37 -1.05 7.13 -3.69
N TYR A 38 -1.98 8.07 -3.57
CA TYR A 38 -1.67 9.46 -3.22
C TYR A 38 -1.03 9.56 -1.82
N PHE A 39 -1.68 9.01 -0.80
CA PHE A 39 -1.12 9.05 0.57
C PHE A 39 0.18 8.26 0.70
N ALA A 40 0.31 7.13 0.02
CA ALA A 40 1.52 6.32 0.01
C ALA A 40 2.70 7.11 -0.56
N SER A 41 2.51 7.77 -1.70
CA SER A 41 3.55 8.57 -2.32
C SER A 41 3.97 9.77 -1.46
N PHE A 42 3.00 10.42 -0.80
CA PHE A 42 3.28 11.53 0.10
C PHE A 42 4.09 11.09 1.33
N LEU A 43 3.70 9.98 1.97
CA LEU A 43 4.44 9.42 3.10
C LEU A 43 5.83 8.91 2.67
N GLY A 44 5.91 8.33 1.48
CA GLY A 44 7.13 7.88 0.86
C GLY A 44 8.19 8.95 0.71
N ASP A 45 7.80 10.07 0.08
CA ASP A 45 8.67 11.23 -0.08
C ASP A 45 9.05 11.85 1.28
N LEU A 46 8.13 11.86 2.26
CA LEU A 46 8.40 12.33 3.61
C LEU A 46 9.47 11.46 4.32
N VAL A 47 9.33 10.13 4.26
CA VAL A 47 10.29 9.19 4.86
C VAL A 47 11.65 9.24 4.16
N ALA A 48 11.65 9.36 2.82
CA ALA A 48 12.87 9.51 2.04
C ALA A 48 13.60 10.82 2.36
N LYS A 49 12.88 11.94 2.44
CA LYS A 49 13.45 13.26 2.82
C LYS A 49 13.96 13.29 4.25
N ALA A 50 13.31 12.56 5.15
CA ALA A 50 13.79 12.43 6.53
C ALA A 50 15.09 11.61 6.65
N GLY A 51 15.61 11.05 5.55
CA GLY A 51 16.84 10.27 5.54
C GLY A 51 16.74 8.95 6.30
N MET A 52 15.51 8.49 6.57
CA MET A 52 15.27 7.29 7.37
C MET A 52 15.45 6.00 6.56
N LEU A 53 15.20 6.10 5.25
CA LEU A 53 15.37 5.01 4.28
C LEU A 53 15.94 5.57 2.98
N THR A 54 16.93 4.89 2.39
CA THR A 54 17.46 5.24 1.06
C THR A 54 17.19 4.13 0.07
N TYR A 55 16.83 4.52 -1.16
CA TYR A 55 16.62 3.63 -2.29
C TYR A 55 17.78 3.83 -3.30
N PRO A 56 18.83 2.99 -3.28
CA PRO A 56 20.01 3.16 -4.13
C PRO A 56 19.69 2.94 -5.61
N VAL A 57 18.85 1.95 -5.90
CA VAL A 57 18.42 1.59 -7.27
C VAL A 57 17.01 2.12 -7.50
N LYS A 58 16.91 3.13 -8.39
CA LYS A 58 15.64 3.79 -8.71
C LYS A 58 15.22 3.43 -10.13
N LEU A 59 13.97 2.99 -10.29
CA LEU A 59 13.37 2.83 -11.62
C LEU A 59 13.15 4.17 -12.33
N PHE A 60 12.83 5.21 -11.56
CA PHE A 60 12.68 6.57 -12.04
C PHE A 60 13.61 7.49 -11.25
N PRO A 61 14.61 8.12 -11.89
CA PRO A 61 15.61 8.95 -11.19
C PRO A 61 15.03 10.22 -10.56
N GLN A 62 13.84 10.65 -10.98
CA GLN A 62 13.15 11.86 -10.48
C GLN A 62 12.42 11.65 -9.15
N LEU A 63 12.12 10.40 -8.78
CA LEU A 63 11.34 10.11 -7.56
C LEU A 63 12.29 9.61 -6.46
N GLN A 64 12.16 10.19 -5.27
CA GLN A 64 13.04 9.87 -4.14
C GLN A 64 12.69 8.52 -3.50
N SER A 65 11.50 8.00 -3.79
CA SER A 65 10.96 6.77 -3.23
C SER A 65 10.77 5.64 -4.26
N SER A 66 10.56 4.41 -3.77
CA SER A 66 10.27 3.25 -4.61
C SER A 66 8.87 3.32 -5.20
N VAL A 67 8.78 3.84 -6.43
CA VAL A 67 7.52 3.99 -7.19
C VAL A 67 6.69 2.71 -7.20
N LEU A 68 7.33 1.56 -7.37
CA LEU A 68 6.66 0.26 -7.36
C LEU A 68 5.99 -0.06 -6.03
N TYR A 69 6.68 0.23 -4.94
CA TYR A 69 6.16 -0.05 -3.61
C TYR A 69 4.95 0.84 -3.32
N GLU A 70 5.10 2.14 -3.55
CA GLU A 70 4.15 3.16 -3.11
C GLU A 70 2.94 3.31 -4.04
N TYR A 71 3.14 3.17 -5.34
CA TYR A 71 2.06 3.37 -6.32
C TYR A 71 1.39 2.08 -6.75
N LEU A 72 2.00 0.91 -6.50
CA LEU A 72 1.48 -0.37 -6.97
C LEU A 72 1.18 -1.31 -5.80
N LEU A 73 2.19 -1.70 -5.05
CA LEU A 73 2.12 -2.70 -3.97
C LEU A 73 1.19 -2.26 -2.83
N LEU A 74 1.47 -1.10 -2.23
CA LEU A 74 0.76 -0.63 -1.05
C LEU A 74 -0.72 -0.34 -1.37
N PRO A 75 -1.06 0.35 -2.50
CA PRO A 75 -2.45 0.57 -2.89
C PRO A 75 -3.19 -0.72 -3.22
N LEU A 76 -2.53 -1.70 -3.84
CA LEU A 76 -3.10 -3.03 -4.10
C LEU A 76 -3.48 -3.75 -2.81
N ILE A 77 -2.60 -3.73 -1.82
CA ILE A 77 -2.83 -4.37 -0.52
C ILE A 77 -4.00 -3.70 0.19
N CYS A 78 -4.06 -2.37 0.16
CA CYS A 78 -5.21 -1.62 0.69
C CYS A 78 -6.52 -2.04 0.00
N VAL A 79 -6.57 -2.07 -1.33
CA VAL A 79 -7.78 -2.48 -2.06
C VAL A 79 -8.17 -3.91 -1.68
N ARG A 80 -7.21 -4.84 -1.64
CA ARG A 80 -7.48 -6.24 -1.25
C ARG A 80 -8.01 -6.33 0.18
N HIS A 81 -7.42 -5.59 1.11
CA HIS A 81 -7.85 -5.54 2.51
C HIS A 81 -9.29 -5.03 2.62
N VAL A 82 -9.63 -3.93 1.94
CA VAL A 82 -10.99 -3.38 1.94
C VAL A 82 -11.98 -4.37 1.31
N GLN A 83 -11.59 -5.09 0.25
CA GLN A 83 -12.42 -6.13 -0.38
C GLN A 83 -12.77 -7.26 0.60
N ILE A 84 -11.78 -7.81 1.29
CA ILE A 84 -11.98 -8.93 2.25
C ILE A 84 -12.75 -8.47 3.48
N THR A 85 -12.48 -7.24 3.94
CA THR A 85 -13.06 -6.71 5.17
C THR A 85 -14.36 -5.93 4.97
N TYR A 86 -14.94 -5.94 3.76
CA TYR A 86 -16.12 -5.15 3.42
C TYR A 86 -17.31 -5.43 4.36
N GLN A 87 -17.54 -6.71 4.72
CA GLN A 87 -18.62 -7.14 5.63
C GLN A 87 -18.11 -7.59 7.01
N SER A 88 -16.83 -7.41 7.31
CA SER A 88 -16.23 -7.94 8.54
C SER A 88 -16.30 -6.93 9.70
N SER A 89 -16.24 -7.42 10.93
CA SER A 89 -16.14 -6.61 12.16
C SER A 89 -14.78 -5.92 12.29
N PHE A 90 -14.73 -4.81 13.04
CA PHE A 90 -13.51 -4.02 13.29
C PHE A 90 -12.31 -4.86 13.76
N LEU A 91 -12.54 -5.86 14.63
CA LEU A 91 -11.48 -6.75 15.13
C LEU A 91 -10.77 -7.50 13.98
N LYS A 92 -11.53 -7.96 12.98
CA LYS A 92 -10.98 -8.63 11.80
C LYS A 92 -10.19 -7.63 10.95
N TRP A 93 -10.56 -6.36 10.91
CA TRP A 93 -9.84 -5.34 10.15
C TRP A 93 -8.41 -5.20 10.67
N CYS A 94 -8.25 -5.08 11.99
CA CYS A 94 -6.94 -5.00 12.64
C CYS A 94 -6.14 -6.28 12.44
N LEU A 95 -6.76 -7.45 12.56
CA LEU A 95 -6.07 -8.73 12.36
C LEU A 95 -5.54 -8.88 10.93
N TYR A 96 -6.37 -8.59 9.93
CA TYR A 96 -5.92 -8.62 8.53
C TYR A 96 -4.87 -7.55 8.25
N ALA A 97 -5.00 -6.35 8.83
CA ALA A 97 -4.01 -5.29 8.66
C ALA A 97 -2.65 -5.69 9.23
N PHE A 98 -2.62 -6.33 10.41
CA PHE A 98 -1.40 -6.88 11.00
C PHE A 98 -0.78 -7.98 10.14
N PHE A 99 -1.59 -8.88 9.58
CA PHE A 99 -1.08 -9.93 8.70
C PHE A 99 -0.48 -9.34 7.40
N TYR A 100 -1.19 -8.40 6.76
CA TYR A 100 -0.70 -7.74 5.55
C TYR A 100 0.54 -6.88 5.82
N SER A 101 0.58 -6.12 6.92
CA SER A 101 1.76 -5.33 7.28
C SER A 101 2.96 -6.23 7.59
N GLY A 102 2.74 -7.37 8.25
CA GLY A 102 3.76 -8.38 8.48
C GLY A 102 4.35 -8.92 7.17
N VAL A 103 3.50 -9.34 6.23
CA VAL A 103 3.96 -9.81 4.91
C VAL A 103 4.76 -8.74 4.17
N VAL A 104 4.28 -7.49 4.18
CA VAL A 104 4.98 -6.36 3.56
C VAL A 104 6.35 -6.14 4.20
N THR A 105 6.41 -6.10 5.53
CA THR A 105 7.65 -5.89 6.27
C THR A 105 8.65 -7.02 6.02
N ILE A 106 8.17 -8.26 5.95
CA ILE A 106 9.02 -9.42 5.61
C ILE A 106 9.59 -9.24 4.20
N VAL A 107 8.78 -8.87 3.22
CA VAL A 107 9.25 -8.62 1.84
C VAL A 107 10.27 -7.47 1.83
N GLU A 108 10.06 -6.39 2.58
CA GLU A 108 11.02 -5.29 2.72
C GLU A 108 12.36 -5.76 3.28
N VAL A 109 12.36 -6.54 4.36
CA VAL A 109 13.58 -7.07 5.00
C VAL A 109 14.29 -8.07 4.10
N LEU A 110 13.54 -8.91 3.36
CA LEU A 110 14.14 -9.77 2.34
C LEU A 110 14.76 -8.94 1.21
N LEU A 111 14.09 -7.89 0.74
CA LEU A 111 14.64 -7.02 -0.28
C LEU A 111 15.92 -6.34 0.22
N GLU A 112 15.97 -5.81 1.44
CA GLU A 112 17.20 -5.28 2.04
C GLU A 112 18.33 -6.32 2.06
N LYS A 113 18.02 -7.56 2.48
CA LYS A 113 19.04 -8.60 2.66
C LYS A 113 19.57 -9.18 1.35
N TYR A 114 18.70 -9.31 0.33
CA TYR A 114 19.02 -9.97 -0.94
C TYR A 114 19.25 -9.00 -2.08
N THR A 115 18.88 -7.72 -1.94
CA THR A 115 18.95 -6.75 -3.03
C THR A 115 19.37 -5.37 -2.54
N ALA A 116 20.09 -4.61 -3.35
CA ALA A 116 20.42 -3.21 -3.06
C ALA A 116 19.24 -2.25 -3.36
N LEU A 117 17.99 -2.72 -3.32
CA LEU A 117 16.81 -1.88 -3.59
C LEU A 117 16.49 -0.96 -2.41
N VAL A 118 16.68 -1.43 -1.18
CA VAL A 118 16.30 -0.72 0.04
C VAL A 118 17.45 -0.78 1.04
N HIS A 119 17.87 0.37 1.55
CA HIS A 119 18.84 0.48 2.62
C HIS A 119 18.23 1.20 3.82
N PHE A 120 18.13 0.50 4.95
CA PHE A 120 17.72 1.07 6.21
C PHE A 120 18.95 1.72 6.87
N ILE A 121 18.91 3.03 7.13
CA ILE A 121 20.05 3.76 7.76
C ILE A 121 19.85 3.82 9.28
N ASN A 122 18.70 4.30 9.74
CA ASN A 122 18.35 4.47 11.16
C ASN A 122 16.96 3.90 11.49
N TRP A 123 16.42 3.04 10.62
CA TRP A 123 15.03 2.63 10.67
C TRP A 123 14.90 1.14 10.98
N ASN A 124 14.15 0.82 12.04
CA ASN A 124 13.89 -0.54 12.47
C ASN A 124 12.68 -1.11 11.71
N TRP A 125 12.70 -2.41 11.39
CA TRP A 125 11.59 -3.12 10.73
C TRP A 125 10.26 -2.95 11.47
N LEU A 126 10.30 -2.75 12.80
CA LEU A 126 9.11 -2.43 13.61
C LEU A 126 8.43 -1.12 13.19
N TYR A 127 9.19 -0.09 12.84
CA TYR A 127 8.61 1.18 12.39
C TYR A 127 7.93 1.04 11.03
N SER A 128 8.50 0.25 10.11
CA SER A 128 7.82 -0.11 8.86
C SER A 128 6.50 -0.85 9.14
N LEU A 129 6.54 -1.87 10.01
CA LEU A 129 5.36 -2.66 10.34
C LEU A 129 4.24 -1.81 10.91
N ILE A 130 4.55 -0.93 11.87
CA ILE A 130 3.59 -0.04 12.50
C ILE A 130 3.05 0.98 11.50
N SER A 131 3.94 1.62 10.73
CA SER A 131 3.55 2.62 9.71
C SER A 131 2.60 2.04 8.67
N VAL A 132 2.94 0.87 8.11
CA VAL A 132 2.11 0.17 7.12
C VAL A 132 0.79 -0.29 7.71
N MET A 133 0.80 -0.79 8.96
CA MET A 133 -0.43 -1.19 9.65
C MET A 133 -1.38 0.00 9.83
N PHE A 134 -0.88 1.13 10.35
CA PHE A 134 -1.67 2.36 10.48
C PHE A 134 -2.19 2.86 9.14
N PHE A 135 -1.37 2.76 8.09
CA PHE A 135 -1.77 3.15 6.75
C PHE A 135 -2.95 2.33 6.22
N ILE A 136 -2.87 0.99 6.30
CA ILE A 136 -3.93 0.09 5.83
C ILE A 136 -5.23 0.35 6.59
N VAL A 137 -5.15 0.48 7.92
CA VAL A 137 -6.32 0.79 8.76
C VAL A 137 -6.89 2.18 8.44
N GLY A 138 -6.04 3.18 8.26
CA GLY A 138 -6.43 4.55 7.91
C GLY A 138 -7.20 4.63 6.59
N ILE A 139 -6.69 3.98 5.53
CA ILE A 139 -7.39 3.91 4.24
C ILE A 139 -8.73 3.19 4.38
N ARG A 140 -8.80 2.10 5.16
CA ARG A 140 -10.05 1.37 5.39
C ARG A 140 -11.09 2.20 6.13
N LEU A 141 -10.68 2.99 7.13
CA LEU A 141 -11.53 3.92 7.86
C LEU A 141 -12.07 5.00 6.93
N LEU A 142 -11.21 5.57 6.08
CA LEU A 142 -11.61 6.59 5.12
C LEU A 142 -12.63 6.05 4.10
N MET A 143 -12.41 4.84 3.57
CA MET A 143 -13.39 4.17 2.71
C MET A 143 -14.71 3.87 3.42
N TRP A 144 -14.67 3.52 4.71
CA TRP A 144 -15.88 3.34 5.51
C TRP A 144 -16.65 4.66 5.67
N LEU A 145 -15.97 5.78 5.96
CA LEU A 145 -16.57 7.11 6.06
C LEU A 145 -17.25 7.53 4.75
N ILE A 146 -16.59 7.33 3.60
CA ILE A 146 -17.14 7.65 2.28
C ILE A 146 -18.41 6.82 2.00
N ASN A 147 -18.38 5.52 2.32
CA ASN A 147 -19.54 4.66 2.11
C ASN A 147 -20.71 5.02 3.03
N THR A 148 -20.44 5.40 4.27
CA THR A 148 -21.47 5.88 5.22
C THR A 148 -22.07 7.21 4.76
N ALA A 149 -21.25 8.16 4.32
CA ALA A 149 -21.72 9.44 3.77
C ALA A 149 -22.61 9.24 2.53
N ARG A 150 -22.20 8.35 1.63
CA ARG A 150 -22.99 7.99 0.44
C ARG A 150 -24.33 7.33 0.81
N LYS A 151 -24.36 6.47 1.83
CA LYS A 151 -25.60 5.85 2.31
C LYS A 151 -26.57 6.88 2.87
N ASN A 152 -26.07 7.81 3.69
CA ASN A 152 -26.89 8.88 4.27
C ASN A 152 -27.48 9.83 3.21
N SER A 153 -26.74 10.11 2.13
CA SER A 153 -27.24 10.92 1.01
C SER A 153 -28.34 10.24 0.18
N ASN A 154 -28.44 8.91 0.22
CA ASN A 154 -29.38 8.14 -0.60
C ASN A 154 -30.62 7.68 0.18
N SER A 155 -30.72 7.96 1.48
CA SER A 155 -31.97 7.76 2.22
C SER A 155 -32.93 8.91 1.93
N PRO A 156 -34.10 8.66 1.32
CA PRO A 156 -35.14 9.68 1.24
C PRO A 156 -35.60 10.00 2.67
N GLY A 157 -35.53 11.28 3.03
CA GLY A 157 -36.15 11.80 4.25
C GLY A 157 -37.66 11.74 4.18
#